data_AF-A0A652KEB7-F1
#
_entry.id   AF-A0A652KEB7-F1
#
_cell.length_a   1.000
_cell.length_b   1.000
_cell.length_c   1.000
_cell.angle_alpha   90.00
_cell.angle_beta   90.00
_cell.angle_gamma   90.00
#
_symmetry.space_group_name_H-M   'P 1'
#
loop_
_entity.id
_entity.type
_entity.pdbx_description
1 polymer ?
#
loop_
_entity_poly.entity_id
_entity_poly.type
_entity_poly.pdbx_seq_one_letter_code
_entity_poly.pdbx_strand_id
1 'polypeptide(L)'
;MPAHKPRVQDIDERAAKRSERAVALLFTLSMLATVGFIASYVIFPVDKIVYIWPFGHVSALNFSLGLTLGLALFLIGAGAVHWARTLMSDVEVADDRHAIEATPEVKAKVMADFADGAKESAIGRRKLIRNTMFGALALVPLSGVVLLRDLGPLPEKKLRKTLWAKGKQLVNMNTMEPLRPEDVVVGSLTFAMPEGLEEDAHDFQTQIAKAALMIIRIEPDNIKDKREREWAHEGIVAFSKICTHVGCPISLYEQQTHHVLCPCHQSTFDLSDGAR
;
A
#
# COMPACT_ATOMS: atom_id res chain seq x y z
N MET A 1 -22.84 33.20 -26.38
CA MET A 1 -23.47 32.37 -25.33
C MET A 1 -24.97 32.65 -25.33
N PRO A 2 -25.85 31.68 -24.99
CA PRO A 2 -27.28 31.95 -24.85
C PRO A 2 -27.52 33.00 -23.75
N ALA A 3 -28.67 33.67 -23.80
CA ALA A 3 -29.04 34.65 -22.78
C ALA A 3 -29.27 33.95 -21.42
N HIS A 4 -28.72 34.55 -20.36
CA HIS A 4 -28.87 34.08 -18.99
C HIS A 4 -30.36 34.04 -18.59
N LYS A 5 -30.77 32.95 -17.93
CA LYS A 5 -32.16 32.77 -17.49
C LYS A 5 -32.23 32.85 -15.96
N PRO A 6 -32.90 33.88 -15.39
CA PRO A 6 -33.02 34.01 -13.95
C PRO A 6 -33.82 32.85 -13.36
N ARG A 7 -33.42 32.39 -12.17
CA ARG A 7 -34.15 31.38 -11.39
C ARG A 7 -35.33 32.04 -10.69
N VAL A 8 -36.26 31.22 -10.18
CA VAL A 8 -37.43 31.71 -9.43
C VAL A 8 -37.00 32.52 -8.20
N GLN A 9 -35.93 32.10 -7.54
CA GLN A 9 -35.35 32.77 -6.38
C GLN A 9 -34.76 34.15 -6.71
N ASP A 10 -34.32 34.39 -7.95
CA ASP A 10 -33.75 35.68 -8.35
C ASP A 10 -34.84 36.74 -8.61
N ILE A 11 -36.09 36.30 -8.79
CA ILE A 11 -37.24 37.17 -9.12
C ILE A 11 -38.19 37.32 -7.92
N ASP A 12 -38.41 36.26 -7.14
CA ASP A 12 -39.30 36.24 -5.98
C ASP A 12 -38.53 36.13 -4.65
N GLU A 13 -38.48 37.25 -3.92
CA GLU A 13 -37.86 37.37 -2.59
C GLU A 13 -38.44 36.36 -1.57
N ARG A 14 -39.72 35.96 -1.70
CA ARG A 14 -40.31 34.95 -0.81
C ARG A 14 -39.77 33.57 -1.12
N ALA A 15 -39.53 33.26 -2.40
CA ALA A 15 -38.87 32.02 -2.81
C ALA A 15 -37.41 31.99 -2.32
N ALA A 16 -36.67 33.10 -2.45
CA ALA A 16 -35.32 33.23 -1.93
C ALA A 16 -35.24 32.97 -0.42
N LYS A 17 -36.09 33.63 0.38
CA LYS A 17 -36.15 33.43 1.85
C LYS A 17 -36.47 31.99 2.27
N ARG A 18 -37.25 31.24 1.46
CA ARG A 18 -37.50 29.81 1.73
C ARG A 18 -36.25 28.97 1.49
N SER A 19 -35.54 29.21 0.38
CA SER A 19 -34.27 28.56 0.09
C SER A 19 -33.20 28.89 1.13
N GLU A 20 -33.11 30.15 1.58
CA GLU A 20 -32.20 30.58 2.65
C GLU A 20 -32.43 29.79 3.94
N ARG A 21 -33.70 29.65 4.38
CA ARG A 21 -34.05 28.85 5.56
C ARG A 21 -33.69 27.37 5.39
N ALA A 22 -33.85 26.81 4.20
CA ALA A 22 -33.48 25.43 3.91
C ALA A 22 -31.95 25.24 4.01
N VAL A 23 -31.16 26.16 3.44
CA VAL A 23 -29.69 26.16 3.58
C VAL A 23 -29.29 26.29 5.06
N ALA A 24 -29.85 27.26 5.78
CA ALA A 24 -29.56 27.48 7.19
C ALA A 24 -29.91 26.26 8.05
N LEU A 25 -31.04 25.59 7.76
CA LEU A 25 -31.43 24.36 8.43
C LEU A 25 -30.40 23.25 8.21
N LEU A 26 -29.93 23.03 6.97
CA LEU A 26 -28.92 22.01 6.67
C LEU A 26 -27.63 22.27 7.44
N PHE A 27 -27.12 23.51 7.44
CA PHE A 27 -25.93 23.85 8.21
C PHE A 27 -26.13 23.73 9.72
N THR A 28 -27.30 24.11 10.24
CA THR A 28 -27.62 23.96 11.67
C THR A 28 -27.66 22.48 12.06
N LEU A 29 -28.31 21.63 11.26
CA LEU A 29 -28.33 20.19 11.50
C LEU A 29 -26.92 19.58 11.44
N SER A 30 -26.04 20.09 10.59
CA SER A 30 -24.63 19.68 10.58
C SER A 30 -23.89 20.06 11.87
N MET A 31 -24.11 21.27 12.38
CA MET A 31 -23.54 21.70 13.67
C MET A 31 -24.02 20.79 14.79
N LEU A 32 -25.31 20.47 14.84
CA LEU A 32 -25.88 19.55 15.83
C LEU A 32 -25.31 18.13 15.69
N ALA A 33 -25.14 17.62 14.47
CA ALA A 33 -24.53 16.33 14.21
C ALA A 33 -23.06 16.31 14.69
N THR A 34 -22.31 17.40 14.51
CA THR A 34 -20.94 17.54 15.00
C THR A 34 -20.87 17.54 16.53
N VAL A 35 -21.79 18.23 17.20
CA VAL A 35 -21.92 18.15 18.67
C VAL A 35 -22.27 16.72 19.09
N GLY A 36 -23.16 16.05 18.35
CA GLY A 36 -23.51 14.65 18.56
C GLY A 36 -22.33 13.70 18.39
N PHE A 37 -21.40 13.99 17.47
CA PHE A 37 -20.16 13.24 17.31
C PHE A 37 -19.26 13.36 18.54
N ILE A 38 -19.03 14.59 19.02
CA ILE A 38 -18.22 14.85 20.22
C ILE A 38 -18.85 14.19 21.45
N ALA A 39 -20.17 14.33 21.61
CA ALA A 39 -20.90 13.70 22.71
C ALA A 39 -20.80 12.17 22.64
N SER A 40 -20.99 11.57 21.47
CA SER A 40 -20.84 10.13 21.26
C SER A 40 -19.45 9.62 21.62
N TYR A 41 -18.41 10.39 21.27
CA TYR A 41 -17.02 10.05 21.58
C TYR A 41 -16.75 9.96 23.08
N VAL A 42 -17.38 10.82 23.88
CA VAL A 42 -17.18 10.87 25.33
C VAL A 42 -18.11 9.91 26.09
N ILE A 43 -19.34 9.70 25.58
CA ILE A 43 -20.38 8.94 26.29
C ILE A 43 -20.23 7.43 26.11
N PHE A 44 -19.81 6.95 24.92
CA PHE A 44 -19.81 5.53 24.62
C PHE A 44 -18.45 4.86 24.86
N PRO A 45 -18.38 3.83 25.73
CA PRO A 45 -17.17 3.03 25.90
C PRO A 45 -16.79 2.27 24.62
N VAL A 46 -15.48 2.06 24.43
CA VAL A 46 -14.91 1.37 23.25
C VAL A 46 -15.33 -0.10 23.13
N ASP A 47 -15.60 -0.74 24.26
CA ASP A 47 -15.98 -2.15 24.41
C ASP A 47 -17.49 -2.39 24.39
N LYS A 48 -18.30 -1.32 24.35
CA LYS A 48 -19.76 -1.44 24.37
C LYS A 48 -20.32 -1.88 23.01
N ILE A 49 -20.82 -3.12 22.97
CA ILE A 49 -21.51 -3.70 21.81
C ILE A 49 -23.03 -3.63 22.03
N VAL A 50 -23.76 -3.15 21.02
CA VAL A 50 -25.22 -3.03 21.04
C VAL A 50 -25.81 -3.65 19.78
N TYR A 51 -27.03 -4.18 19.88
CA TYR A 51 -27.77 -4.67 18.72
C TYR A 51 -28.49 -3.52 18.02
N ILE A 52 -28.18 -3.29 16.75
CA ILE A 52 -28.81 -2.27 15.90
C ILE A 52 -29.32 -2.97 14.64
N TRP A 53 -30.63 -2.99 14.42
CA TRP A 53 -31.20 -3.53 13.19
C TRP A 53 -30.98 -2.55 12.02
N PRO A 54 -30.57 -3.01 10.81
CA PRO A 54 -30.32 -4.39 10.36
C PRO A 54 -28.86 -4.86 10.53
N PHE A 55 -27.98 -4.07 11.14
CA PHE A 55 -26.54 -4.30 11.23
C PHE A 55 -26.10 -5.38 12.24
N GLY A 56 -27.00 -5.80 13.13
CA GLY A 56 -26.70 -6.80 14.15
C GLY A 56 -25.94 -6.21 15.35
N HIS A 57 -25.07 -7.02 15.97
CA HIS A 57 -24.27 -6.59 17.13
C HIS A 57 -23.03 -5.83 16.67
N VAL A 58 -23.00 -4.53 16.92
CA VAL A 58 -21.93 -3.61 16.49
C VAL A 58 -21.45 -2.75 17.65
N SER A 59 -20.24 -2.19 17.53
CA SER A 59 -19.73 -1.21 18.49
C SER A 59 -20.62 0.03 18.49
N ALA A 60 -21.19 0.36 19.66
CA ALA A 60 -22.02 1.55 19.85
C ALA A 60 -21.26 2.83 19.51
N LEU A 61 -19.98 2.87 19.87
CA LEU A 61 -19.08 3.99 19.60
C LEU A 61 -18.85 4.14 18.08
N ASN A 62 -18.35 3.11 17.40
CA ASN A 62 -18.04 3.23 15.96
C ASN A 62 -19.29 3.57 15.13
N PHE A 63 -20.44 2.98 15.46
CA PHE A 63 -21.69 3.27 14.77
C PHE A 63 -22.12 4.73 14.98
N SER A 64 -22.13 5.22 16.22
CA SER A 64 -22.54 6.59 16.55
C SER A 64 -21.59 7.64 15.95
N LEU A 65 -20.28 7.40 16.01
CA LEU A 65 -19.27 8.26 15.38
C LEU A 65 -19.44 8.32 13.87
N GLY A 66 -19.57 7.16 13.21
CA GLY A 66 -19.76 7.08 11.77
C GLY A 66 -21.03 7.80 11.30
N LEU A 67 -22.15 7.58 12.01
CA LEU A 67 -23.44 8.19 11.66
C LEU A 67 -23.42 9.71 11.85
N THR A 68 -22.93 10.19 12.99
CA THR A 68 -22.92 11.63 13.30
C THR A 68 -21.94 12.41 12.43
N LEU A 69 -20.74 11.87 12.20
CA LEU A 69 -19.76 12.50 11.30
C LEU A 69 -20.23 12.47 9.84
N GLY A 70 -20.74 11.32 9.39
CA GLY A 70 -21.29 11.18 8.04
C GLY A 70 -22.43 12.16 7.78
N LEU A 71 -23.35 12.29 8.73
CA LEU A 71 -24.45 13.25 8.64
C LEU A 71 -23.96 14.70 8.65
N ALA A 72 -22.99 15.05 9.51
CA ALA A 72 -22.42 16.39 9.57
C ALA A 72 -21.81 16.82 8.23
N LEU A 73 -20.94 15.97 7.66
CA LEU A 73 -20.28 16.26 6.39
C LEU A 73 -21.25 16.27 5.21
N PHE A 74 -22.19 15.32 5.17
CA PHE A 74 -23.23 15.28 4.14
C PHE A 74 -24.07 16.56 4.14
N LEU A 75 -24.50 17.02 5.31
CA LEU A 75 -25.33 18.22 5.43
C LEU A 75 -24.58 19.51 5.08
N ILE A 76 -23.27 19.59 5.36
CA ILE A 76 -22.42 20.69 4.86
C ILE A 76 -22.40 20.68 3.34
N GLY A 77 -22.09 19.54 2.71
CA GLY A 77 -22.04 19.42 1.26
C GLY A 77 -23.39 19.72 0.60
N ALA A 78 -24.47 19.12 1.10
CA ALA A 78 -25.83 19.36 0.63
C ALA A 78 -26.26 20.82 0.81
N GLY A 79 -25.94 21.43 1.95
CA GLY A 79 -26.21 22.84 2.22
C GLY A 79 -25.47 23.77 1.26
N ALA A 80 -24.18 23.54 1.03
CA ALA A 80 -23.36 24.32 0.11
C ALA A 80 -23.84 24.19 -1.34
N VAL A 81 -24.17 22.99 -1.80
CA VAL A 81 -24.73 22.78 -3.15
C VAL A 81 -26.10 23.42 -3.30
N HIS A 82 -26.97 23.29 -2.29
CA HIS A 82 -28.29 23.92 -2.32
C HIS A 82 -28.16 25.45 -2.37
N TRP A 83 -27.26 26.03 -1.57
CA TRP A 83 -26.94 27.45 -1.58
C TRP A 83 -26.43 27.93 -2.95
N ALA A 84 -25.44 27.23 -3.50
CA ALA A 84 -24.88 27.54 -4.81
C ALA A 84 -25.93 27.51 -5.92
N ARG A 85 -26.80 26.50 -5.91
CA ARG A 85 -27.82 26.32 -6.96
C ARG A 85 -28.99 27.28 -6.85
N THR A 86 -29.30 27.80 -5.67
CA THR A 86 -30.56 28.56 -5.44
C THR A 86 -30.37 30.03 -5.12
N LEU A 87 -29.20 30.45 -4.63
CA LEU A 87 -28.98 31.84 -4.19
C LEU A 87 -27.69 32.47 -4.71
N MET A 88 -26.64 31.69 -5.02
CA MET A 88 -25.41 32.25 -5.60
C MET A 88 -25.62 32.64 -7.07
N SER A 89 -24.86 33.63 -7.56
CA SER A 89 -24.91 34.05 -8.96
C SER A 89 -24.48 32.93 -9.90
N ASP A 90 -25.29 32.65 -10.91
CA ASP A 90 -25.06 31.62 -11.93
C ASP A 90 -24.89 32.22 -13.34
N VAL A 91 -24.37 33.47 -13.40
CA VAL A 91 -24.12 34.17 -14.66
C VAL A 91 -22.99 33.51 -15.45
N GLU A 92 -23.24 33.25 -16.73
CA GLU A 92 -22.23 32.71 -17.64
C GLU A 92 -21.27 33.82 -18.08
N VAL A 93 -20.01 33.71 -17.65
CA VAL A 93 -18.94 34.63 -18.04
C VAL A 93 -17.99 33.92 -19.00
N ALA A 94 -17.82 34.46 -20.20
CA ALA A 94 -16.78 34.03 -21.12
C ALA A 94 -15.46 34.68 -20.70
N ASP A 95 -14.42 33.87 -20.51
CA ASP A 95 -13.06 34.33 -20.29
C ASP A 95 -12.18 33.86 -21.44
N ASP A 96 -11.53 34.81 -22.11
CA ASP A 96 -10.66 34.52 -23.24
C ASP A 96 -9.34 33.96 -22.73
N ARG A 97 -9.07 32.70 -23.09
CA ARG A 97 -7.80 32.06 -22.73
C ARG A 97 -6.68 32.73 -23.51
N HIS A 98 -5.70 33.29 -22.81
CA HIS A 98 -4.47 33.75 -23.42
C HIS A 98 -3.74 32.58 -24.09
N ALA A 99 -3.04 32.87 -25.18
CA ALA A 99 -2.18 31.89 -25.83
C ALA A 99 -1.09 31.41 -24.84
N ILE A 100 -0.79 30.11 -24.85
CA ILE A 100 0.27 29.53 -24.01
C ILE A 100 1.65 30.06 -24.44
N GLU A 101 1.80 30.41 -25.72
CA GLU A 101 3.04 30.99 -26.23
C GLU A 101 3.12 32.49 -25.92
N ALA A 102 4.29 32.93 -25.43
CA ALA A 102 4.61 34.34 -25.34
C ALA A 102 4.67 34.96 -26.75
N THR A 103 4.31 36.23 -26.88
CA THR A 103 4.42 36.92 -28.17
C THR A 103 5.88 36.92 -28.66
N PRO A 104 6.12 36.95 -29.98
CA PRO A 104 7.49 36.96 -30.52
C PRO A 104 8.37 38.06 -29.92
N GLU A 105 7.80 39.22 -29.62
CA GLU A 105 8.50 40.35 -29.00
C GLU A 105 8.92 40.05 -27.56
N VAL A 106 8.01 39.47 -26.75
CA VAL A 106 8.32 39.09 -25.36
C VAL A 106 9.38 37.99 -25.33
N LYS A 107 9.24 36.98 -26.19
CA LYS A 107 10.22 35.89 -26.32
C LYS A 107 11.58 36.41 -26.73
N ALA A 108 11.64 37.30 -27.74
CA ALA A 108 12.89 37.91 -28.19
C ALA A 108 13.54 38.75 -27.08
N LYS A 109 12.75 39.54 -26.34
CA LYS A 109 13.25 40.32 -25.20
C LYS A 109 13.82 39.43 -24.10
N VAL A 110 13.10 38.40 -23.67
CA VAL A 110 13.58 37.48 -22.61
C VAL A 110 14.88 36.78 -23.02
N MET A 111 15.00 36.38 -24.28
CA MET A 111 16.24 35.78 -24.79
C MET A 111 17.40 36.78 -24.85
N ALA A 112 17.13 38.04 -25.19
CA ALA A 112 18.12 39.11 -25.15
C ALA A 112 18.57 39.40 -23.71
N ASP A 113 17.63 39.57 -22.77
CA ASP A 113 17.91 39.79 -21.35
C ASP A 113 18.72 38.63 -20.75
N PHE A 114 18.40 37.38 -21.10
CA PHE A 114 19.16 36.20 -20.68
C PHE A 114 20.59 36.21 -21.25
N ALA A 115 20.75 36.56 -22.53
CA ALA A 115 22.05 36.64 -23.19
C ALA A 115 22.91 37.76 -22.59
N ASP A 116 22.31 38.89 -22.25
CA ASP A 116 23.01 40.01 -21.63
C ASP A 116 23.42 39.69 -20.19
N GLY A 117 22.55 39.08 -19.38
CA GLY A 117 22.93 38.56 -18.07
C GLY A 117 24.07 37.54 -18.14
N ALA A 118 24.07 36.66 -19.15
CA ALA A 118 25.17 35.72 -19.37
C ALA A 118 26.48 36.44 -19.70
N LYS A 119 26.47 37.50 -20.52
CA LYS A 119 27.66 38.31 -20.83
C LYS A 119 28.17 39.08 -19.60
N GLU A 120 27.27 39.73 -18.87
CA GLU A 120 27.57 40.52 -17.67
C GLU A 120 28.21 39.68 -16.56
N SER A 121 27.72 38.44 -16.37
CA SER A 121 28.30 37.50 -15.40
C SER A 121 29.78 37.21 -15.67
N ALA A 122 30.22 37.32 -16.92
CA ALA A 122 31.55 36.97 -17.41
C ALA A 122 32.04 35.58 -16.94
N ILE A 123 31.12 34.66 -16.63
CA ILE A 123 31.41 33.37 -15.97
C ILE A 123 32.35 32.49 -16.81
N GLY A 124 32.31 32.62 -18.14
CA GLY A 124 33.22 31.94 -19.05
C GLY A 124 34.68 32.42 -18.95
N ARG A 125 34.90 33.70 -18.64
CA ARG A 125 36.24 34.30 -18.47
C ARG A 125 36.78 34.08 -17.06
N ARG A 126 35.91 34.06 -16.04
CA ARG A 126 36.26 33.89 -14.62
C ARG A 126 36.44 32.41 -14.25
N LYS A 127 37.45 31.75 -14.85
CA LYS A 127 37.67 30.30 -14.73
C LYS A 127 37.81 29.80 -13.29
N LEU A 128 38.45 30.56 -12.39
CA LEU A 128 38.59 30.16 -10.98
C LEU A 128 37.22 30.03 -10.30
N ILE A 129 36.40 31.09 -10.34
CA ILE A 129 35.05 31.12 -9.77
C ILE A 129 34.18 30.00 -10.35
N ARG A 130 34.21 29.84 -11.68
CA ARG A 130 33.44 28.78 -12.36
C ARG A 130 33.85 27.38 -11.89
N ASN A 131 35.15 27.12 -11.83
CA ASN A 131 35.66 25.80 -11.44
C ASN A 131 35.40 25.50 -9.95
N THR A 132 35.55 26.49 -9.06
CA THR A 132 35.22 26.32 -7.64
C THR A 132 33.73 26.16 -7.41
N MET A 133 32.88 26.85 -8.17
CA MET A 133 31.42 26.65 -8.16
C MET A 133 31.04 25.24 -8.59
N PHE A 134 31.60 24.73 -9.70
CA PHE A 134 31.38 23.34 -10.11
C PHE A 134 31.89 22.34 -9.08
N GLY A 135 33.07 22.58 -8.49
CA GLY A 135 33.59 21.76 -7.41
C GLY A 135 32.66 21.73 -6.20
N ALA A 136 32.16 22.88 -5.75
CA ALA A 136 31.21 22.97 -4.65
C ALA A 136 29.90 22.22 -4.96
N LEU A 137 29.31 22.44 -6.14
CA LEU A 137 28.10 21.75 -6.59
C LEU A 137 28.30 20.24 -6.76
N ALA A 138 29.49 19.79 -7.16
CA ALA A 138 29.81 18.37 -7.28
C ALA A 138 30.03 17.70 -5.92
N LEU A 139 30.53 18.43 -4.91
CA LEU A 139 30.78 17.88 -3.58
C LEU A 139 29.52 17.82 -2.71
N VAL A 140 28.57 18.75 -2.85
CA VAL A 140 27.32 18.77 -2.05
C VAL A 140 26.57 17.42 -2.09
N PRO A 141 26.38 16.75 -3.25
CA PRO A 141 25.74 15.44 -3.31
C PRO A 141 26.39 14.35 -2.45
N LEU A 142 27.68 14.45 -2.12
CA LEU A 142 28.34 13.47 -1.24
C LEU A 142 27.74 13.47 0.17
N SER A 143 27.23 14.61 0.64
CA SER A 143 26.48 14.66 1.90
C SER A 143 25.21 13.80 1.84
N GLY A 144 24.52 13.79 0.69
CA GLY A 144 23.39 12.90 0.43
C GLY A 144 23.78 11.42 0.46
N VAL A 145 24.96 11.05 -0.06
CA VAL A 145 25.45 9.67 0.03
C VAL A 145 25.65 9.23 1.48
N VAL A 146 26.22 10.10 2.32
CA VAL A 146 26.42 9.81 3.76
C VAL A 146 25.08 9.70 4.48
N LEU A 147 24.18 10.67 4.28
CA LEU A 147 22.86 10.69 4.92
C LEU A 147 22.00 9.49 4.50
N LEU A 148 21.96 9.16 3.20
CA LEU A 148 21.20 8.02 2.69
C LEU A 148 21.78 6.68 3.11
N ARG A 149 23.11 6.59 3.25
CA ARG A 149 23.79 5.39 3.78
C ARG A 149 23.36 5.10 5.21
N ASP A 150 23.09 6.12 6.02
CA ASP A 150 22.71 5.98 7.44
C ASP A 150 21.21 5.68 7.64
N LEU A 151 20.38 5.70 6.57
CA LEU A 151 18.96 5.34 6.66
C LEU A 151 18.70 3.85 6.88
N GLY A 152 19.72 3.00 6.87
CA GLY A 152 19.53 1.58 7.14
C GLY A 152 20.83 0.79 7.24
N PRO A 153 20.74 -0.47 7.73
CA PRO A 153 21.88 -1.37 7.75
C PRO A 153 22.35 -1.66 6.32
N LEU A 154 23.67 -1.78 6.14
CA LEU A 154 24.23 -2.16 4.86
C LEU A 154 23.77 -3.56 4.46
N PRO A 155 23.52 -3.81 3.16
CA PRO A 155 23.16 -5.13 2.66
C PRO A 155 24.36 -6.08 2.80
N GLU A 156 24.41 -6.77 3.93
CA GLU A 156 25.35 -7.86 4.19
C GLU A 156 24.92 -9.15 3.46
N LYS A 157 25.69 -10.24 3.65
CA LYS A 157 25.37 -11.56 3.09
C LYS A 157 24.29 -12.32 3.87
N LYS A 158 23.43 -11.63 4.65
CA LYS A 158 22.43 -12.25 5.56
C LYS A 158 21.43 -13.14 4.82
N LEU A 159 21.08 -12.80 3.58
CA LEU A 159 20.15 -13.56 2.74
C LEU A 159 20.78 -14.80 2.09
N ARG A 160 22.11 -14.95 2.13
CA ARG A 160 22.81 -16.11 1.54
C ARG A 160 22.96 -17.29 2.50
N LYS A 161 22.50 -17.15 3.74
CA LYS A 161 22.63 -18.17 4.79
C LYS A 161 21.29 -18.45 5.45
N THR A 162 20.99 -19.73 5.60
CA THR A 162 19.86 -20.26 6.38
C THR A 162 20.41 -21.06 7.56
N LEU A 163 19.53 -21.51 8.45
CA LEU A 163 19.89 -22.40 9.55
C LEU A 163 20.08 -23.87 9.12
N TRP A 164 19.84 -24.19 7.84
CA TRP A 164 20.02 -25.55 7.32
C TRP A 164 21.50 -25.89 7.18
N ALA A 165 21.87 -27.07 7.69
CA ALA A 165 23.19 -27.67 7.54
C ALA A 165 23.04 -29.20 7.45
N LYS A 166 24.01 -29.88 6.85
CA LYS A 166 24.02 -31.34 6.73
C LYS A 166 23.94 -31.97 8.13
N GLY A 167 23.01 -32.90 8.32
CA GLY A 167 22.83 -33.65 9.57
C GLY A 167 21.80 -33.07 10.54
N LYS A 168 21.20 -31.91 10.26
CA LYS A 168 20.09 -31.38 11.06
C LYS A 168 18.82 -32.22 10.89
N GLN A 169 18.09 -32.39 11.98
CA GLN A 169 16.76 -33.03 11.92
C GLN A 169 15.71 -32.08 11.30
N LEU A 170 14.72 -32.69 10.65
CA LEU A 170 13.52 -32.01 10.18
C LEU A 170 12.50 -32.02 11.33
N VAL A 171 12.15 -30.86 11.87
CA VAL A 171 11.18 -30.72 12.96
C VAL A 171 9.85 -30.27 12.37
N ASN A 172 8.75 -30.94 12.73
CA ASN A 172 7.40 -30.57 12.30
C ASN A 172 7.01 -29.23 12.92
N MET A 173 6.59 -28.26 12.09
CA MET A 173 6.23 -26.92 12.56
C MET A 173 4.96 -26.86 13.42
N ASN A 174 4.11 -27.89 13.38
CA ASN A 174 2.87 -27.92 14.16
C ASN A 174 3.03 -28.66 15.50
N THR A 175 3.85 -29.71 15.53
CA THR A 175 4.02 -30.55 16.73
C THR A 175 5.33 -30.29 17.48
N MET A 176 6.29 -29.58 16.86
CA MET A 176 7.64 -29.36 17.40
C MET A 176 8.43 -30.66 17.64
N GLU A 177 8.04 -31.75 16.97
CA GLU A 177 8.70 -33.05 17.08
C GLU A 177 9.49 -33.39 15.80
N PRO A 178 10.57 -34.19 15.90
CA PRO A 178 11.27 -34.70 14.72
C PRO A 178 10.35 -35.50 13.81
N LEU A 179 10.35 -35.18 12.52
CA LEU A 179 9.62 -35.92 11.49
C LEU A 179 10.29 -37.27 11.22
N ARG A 180 9.50 -38.32 11.22
CA ARG A 180 9.91 -39.65 10.74
C ARG A 180 9.32 -39.91 9.36
N PRO A 181 9.94 -40.78 8.54
CA PRO A 181 9.43 -41.10 7.20
C PRO A 181 7.97 -41.61 7.20
N GLU A 182 7.56 -42.34 8.23
CA GLU A 182 6.19 -42.84 8.39
C GLU A 182 5.14 -41.73 8.65
N ASP A 183 5.56 -40.57 9.12
CA ASP A 183 4.67 -39.43 9.40
C ASP A 183 4.27 -38.70 8.09
N VAL A 184 4.96 -38.98 6.98
CA VAL A 184 4.69 -38.36 5.67
C VAL A 184 3.99 -39.37 4.76
N VAL A 185 2.67 -39.26 4.66
CA VAL A 185 1.84 -40.11 3.78
C VAL A 185 1.97 -39.67 2.33
N VAL A 186 1.87 -40.61 1.39
CA VAL A 186 1.87 -40.31 -0.05
C VAL A 186 0.75 -39.31 -0.38
N GLY A 187 1.11 -38.22 -1.04
CA GLY A 187 0.21 -37.13 -1.38
C GLY A 187 -0.09 -36.14 -0.25
N SER A 188 0.54 -36.29 0.91
CA SER A 188 0.46 -35.30 1.99
C SER A 188 1.48 -34.17 1.81
N LEU A 189 1.14 -33.02 2.40
CA LEU A 189 1.98 -31.83 2.52
C LEU A 189 2.22 -31.54 3.99
N THR A 190 3.47 -31.52 4.44
CA THR A 190 3.83 -31.19 5.83
C THR A 190 4.87 -30.07 5.84
N PHE A 191 4.81 -29.19 6.85
CA PHE A 191 5.80 -28.13 7.01
C PHE A 191 6.85 -28.52 8.04
N ALA A 192 8.10 -28.22 7.71
CA ALA A 192 9.25 -28.54 8.55
C ALA A 192 10.14 -27.32 8.74
N MET A 193 10.90 -27.35 9.83
CA MET A 193 11.93 -26.37 10.16
C MET A 193 13.19 -27.09 10.68
N PRO A 194 14.37 -26.44 10.66
CA PRO A 194 15.58 -27.08 11.13
C PRO A 194 15.58 -27.23 12.65
N GLU A 195 16.14 -28.33 13.12
CA GLU A 195 16.51 -28.50 14.53
C GLU A 195 17.28 -27.29 15.09
N GLY A 196 16.94 -26.92 16.33
CA GLY A 196 17.52 -25.80 17.07
C GLY A 196 16.91 -24.44 16.74
N LEU A 197 15.72 -24.40 16.13
CA LEU A 197 14.93 -23.19 15.91
C LEU A 197 13.67 -23.26 16.79
N GLU A 198 13.70 -22.57 17.93
CA GLU A 198 12.60 -22.52 18.90
C GLU A 198 11.68 -21.32 18.64
N GLU A 199 10.36 -21.48 18.84
CA GLU A 199 9.38 -20.41 18.57
C GLU A 199 9.52 -19.19 19.48
N ASP A 200 10.08 -19.37 20.68
CA ASP A 200 10.32 -18.30 21.65
C ASP A 200 11.64 -17.55 21.42
N ALA A 201 12.48 -18.03 20.50
CA ALA A 201 13.72 -17.37 20.15
C ALA A 201 13.45 -15.97 19.56
N HIS A 202 14.19 -14.97 20.05
CA HIS A 202 14.03 -13.58 19.61
C HIS A 202 14.19 -13.40 18.08
N ASP A 203 15.00 -14.22 17.42
CA ASP A 203 15.21 -14.18 15.97
C ASP A 203 14.39 -15.22 15.18
N PHE A 204 13.47 -15.95 15.83
CA PHE A 204 12.67 -17.01 15.21
C PHE A 204 12.06 -16.59 13.87
N GLN A 205 11.34 -15.46 13.87
CA GLN A 205 10.65 -14.92 12.69
C GLN A 205 11.63 -14.60 11.54
N THR A 206 12.85 -14.14 11.88
CA THR A 206 13.88 -13.83 10.88
C THR A 206 14.48 -15.09 10.27
N GLN A 207 14.63 -16.16 11.06
CA GLN A 207 15.21 -17.40 10.59
C GLN A 207 14.19 -18.25 9.82
N ILE A 208 12.97 -18.39 10.33
CA ILE A 208 11.92 -19.18 9.69
C ILE A 208 11.52 -18.62 8.33
N ALA A 209 11.58 -17.29 8.16
CA ALA A 209 11.36 -16.61 6.87
C ALA A 209 12.32 -17.06 5.75
N LYS A 210 13.46 -17.71 6.08
CA LYS A 210 14.40 -18.28 5.12
C LYS A 210 14.51 -19.80 5.20
N ALA A 211 14.14 -20.39 6.35
CA ALA A 211 14.35 -21.79 6.67
C ALA A 211 13.08 -22.65 6.55
N ALA A 212 11.90 -22.03 6.41
CA ALA A 212 10.64 -22.77 6.28
C ALA A 212 10.68 -23.72 5.08
N LEU A 213 10.37 -24.98 5.37
CA LEU A 213 10.51 -26.08 4.43
C LEU A 213 9.17 -26.80 4.29
N MET A 214 8.97 -27.36 3.12
CA MET A 214 7.78 -28.06 2.68
C MET A 214 8.20 -29.48 2.31
N ILE A 215 7.67 -30.46 3.04
CA ILE A 215 7.89 -31.89 2.84
C ILE A 215 6.67 -32.48 2.15
N ILE A 216 6.89 -33.18 1.05
CA ILE A 216 5.86 -33.87 0.28
C ILE A 216 6.33 -35.28 0.01
N ARG A 217 5.42 -36.26 0.03
CA ARG A 217 5.71 -37.59 -0.49
C ARG A 217 4.97 -37.80 -1.80
N ILE A 218 5.73 -37.91 -2.88
CA ILE A 218 5.23 -38.25 -4.22
C ILE A 218 5.56 -39.73 -4.45
N GLU A 219 4.73 -40.46 -5.20
CA GLU A 219 5.10 -41.80 -5.64
C GLU A 219 6.46 -41.74 -6.38
N PRO A 220 7.47 -42.58 -6.05
CA PRO A 220 8.81 -42.45 -6.62
C PRO A 220 8.87 -42.42 -8.15
N ASP A 221 7.98 -43.18 -8.81
CA ASP A 221 7.88 -43.23 -10.27
C ASP A 221 7.27 -41.95 -10.88
N ASN A 222 6.54 -41.17 -10.09
CA ASN A 222 5.91 -39.92 -10.53
C ASN A 222 6.84 -38.70 -10.40
N ILE A 223 7.92 -38.78 -9.63
CA ILE A 223 8.96 -37.73 -9.62
C ILE A 223 9.61 -37.76 -11.00
N LYS A 224 9.55 -36.67 -11.77
CA LYS A 224 10.11 -36.55 -13.13
C LYS A 224 11.56 -36.07 -13.10
N ASP A 225 11.86 -35.07 -12.27
CA ASP A 225 13.19 -34.50 -12.15
C ASP A 225 14.18 -35.52 -11.59
N LYS A 226 15.28 -35.75 -12.32
CA LYS A 226 16.26 -36.78 -11.96
C LYS A 226 16.99 -36.46 -10.65
N ARG A 227 17.32 -35.19 -10.43
CA ARG A 227 18.06 -34.76 -9.24
C ARG A 227 17.19 -34.84 -8.00
N GLU A 228 15.94 -34.40 -8.09
CA GLU A 228 14.99 -34.57 -6.98
C GLU A 228 14.76 -36.05 -6.67
N ARG A 229 14.68 -36.92 -7.68
CA ARG A 229 14.56 -38.37 -7.47
C ARG A 229 15.79 -38.97 -6.78
N GLU A 230 16.99 -38.47 -7.09
CA GLU A 230 18.24 -38.87 -6.44
C GLU A 230 18.34 -38.37 -4.99
N TRP A 231 17.76 -37.20 -4.69
CA TRP A 231 17.73 -36.61 -3.34
C TRP A 231 16.58 -37.14 -2.48
N ALA A 232 15.53 -37.66 -3.11
CA ALA A 232 14.34 -38.16 -2.45
C ALA A 232 14.64 -39.41 -1.60
N HIS A 233 13.90 -39.55 -0.50
CA HIS A 233 13.91 -40.76 0.32
C HIS A 233 12.52 -41.41 0.25
N GLU A 234 12.39 -42.55 -0.44
CA GLU A 234 11.10 -43.25 -0.62
C GLU A 234 9.97 -42.34 -1.14
N GLY A 235 10.30 -41.42 -2.05
CA GLY A 235 9.36 -40.45 -2.61
C GLY A 235 9.20 -39.17 -1.80
N ILE A 236 9.82 -39.07 -0.62
CA ILE A 236 9.83 -37.87 0.21
C ILE A 236 10.82 -36.85 -0.38
N VAL A 237 10.30 -35.70 -0.78
CA VAL A 237 11.03 -34.56 -1.34
C VAL A 237 10.84 -33.32 -0.46
N ALA A 238 11.85 -32.44 -0.51
CA ALA A 238 11.94 -31.26 0.33
C ALA A 238 12.13 -30.00 -0.52
N PHE A 239 11.18 -29.08 -0.45
CA PHE A 239 11.24 -27.80 -1.14
C PHE A 239 11.16 -26.64 -0.16
N SER A 240 11.69 -25.48 -0.52
CA SER A 240 11.45 -24.28 0.28
C SER A 240 9.96 -23.93 0.28
N LYS A 241 9.42 -23.58 1.44
CA LYS A 241 8.08 -22.99 1.54
C LYS A 241 8.05 -21.57 0.97
N ILE A 242 9.20 -20.93 0.78
CA ILE A 242 9.31 -19.51 0.43
C ILE A 242 9.31 -19.34 -1.08
N CYS A 243 8.29 -18.67 -1.61
CA CYS A 243 8.13 -18.42 -3.04
C CYS A 243 9.28 -17.55 -3.58
N THR A 244 9.84 -17.97 -4.72
CA THR A 244 10.97 -17.30 -5.39
C THR A 244 10.61 -15.96 -6.04
N HIS A 245 9.33 -15.63 -6.18
CA HIS A 245 8.88 -14.36 -6.76
C HIS A 245 9.04 -13.20 -5.76
N VAL A 246 8.26 -13.22 -4.67
CA VAL A 246 8.22 -12.14 -3.67
C VAL A 246 8.25 -12.65 -2.22
N GLY A 247 8.62 -13.92 -1.99
CA GLY A 247 8.88 -14.44 -0.64
C GLY A 247 7.66 -14.88 0.17
N CYS A 248 6.46 -14.96 -0.43
CA CYS A 248 5.29 -15.48 0.28
C CYS A 248 5.45 -16.96 0.68
N PRO A 249 5.00 -17.37 1.87
CA PRO A 249 4.96 -18.76 2.26
C PRO A 249 3.87 -19.52 1.48
N ILE A 250 4.27 -20.52 0.72
CA ILE A 250 3.39 -21.39 -0.06
C ILE A 250 2.74 -22.42 0.88
N SER A 251 1.45 -22.67 0.72
CA SER A 251 0.73 -23.63 1.57
C SER A 251 -0.37 -24.42 0.86
N LEU A 252 -0.65 -24.13 -0.40
CA LEU A 252 -1.68 -24.81 -1.18
C LEU A 252 -1.02 -25.85 -2.07
N TYR A 253 -1.42 -27.11 -1.93
CA TYR A 253 -0.89 -28.23 -2.70
C TYR A 253 -2.05 -28.97 -3.36
N GLU A 254 -1.94 -29.17 -4.67
CA GLU A 254 -2.85 -29.98 -5.46
C GLU A 254 -2.25 -31.37 -5.66
N GLN A 255 -2.76 -32.34 -4.90
CA GLN A 255 -2.20 -33.69 -4.84
C GLN A 255 -2.18 -34.39 -6.20
N GLN A 256 -3.22 -34.21 -7.02
CA GLN A 256 -3.36 -34.96 -8.28
C GLN A 256 -2.35 -34.54 -9.34
N THR A 257 -2.00 -33.26 -9.35
CA THR A 257 -1.12 -32.68 -10.38
C THR A 257 0.27 -32.35 -9.84
N HIS A 258 0.51 -32.59 -8.55
CA HIS A 258 1.74 -32.28 -7.84
C HIS A 258 2.13 -30.79 -7.85
N HIS A 259 1.19 -29.89 -8.11
CA HIS A 259 1.45 -28.46 -8.10
C HIS A 259 1.28 -27.87 -6.72
N VAL A 260 2.14 -26.91 -6.39
CA VAL A 260 1.89 -25.99 -5.28
C VAL A 260 1.57 -24.60 -5.79
N LEU A 261 0.64 -23.92 -5.11
CA LEU A 261 0.15 -22.61 -5.49
C LEU A 261 0.49 -21.59 -4.42
N CYS A 262 1.17 -20.52 -4.83
CA CYS A 262 1.44 -19.38 -3.97
C CYS A 262 0.15 -18.55 -3.80
N PRO A 263 -0.38 -18.37 -2.57
CA PRO A 263 -1.66 -17.70 -2.36
C PRO A 263 -1.63 -16.21 -2.70
N CYS A 264 -0.45 -15.60 -2.78
CA CYS A 264 -0.31 -14.17 -3.03
C CYS A 264 -0.60 -13.79 -4.49
N HIS A 265 -0.01 -14.50 -5.45
CA HIS A 265 -0.09 -14.15 -6.89
C HIS A 265 -0.25 -15.37 -7.79
N GLN A 266 -0.63 -16.52 -7.22
CA GLN A 266 -0.93 -17.75 -7.95
C GLN A 266 0.23 -18.26 -8.82
N SER A 267 1.48 -17.98 -8.41
CA SER A 267 2.63 -18.70 -8.96
C SER A 267 2.45 -20.18 -8.65
N THR A 268 2.55 -20.99 -9.69
CA THR A 268 2.31 -22.43 -9.64
C THR A 268 3.64 -23.14 -9.93
N PHE A 269 3.99 -24.12 -9.10
CA PHE A 269 5.25 -24.86 -9.22
C PHE A 269 4.97 -26.36 -9.28
N ASP A 270 5.46 -27.06 -10.31
CA ASP A 270 5.32 -28.53 -10.42
C ASP A 270 6.38 -29.22 -9.54
N LEU A 271 5.98 -29.75 -8.39
CA LEU A 271 6.88 -30.43 -7.47
C LEU A 271 7.43 -31.75 -8.04
N SER A 272 6.73 -32.37 -9.00
CA SER A 272 7.23 -33.57 -9.67
C SER A 272 8.38 -33.25 -10.63
N ASP A 273 8.49 -32.03 -11.14
CA ASP A 273 9.56 -31.58 -12.05
C ASP A 273 10.48 -30.53 -11.41
N GLY A 274 10.79 -30.69 -10.12
CA GLY A 274 11.78 -29.85 -9.45
C GLY A 274 11.32 -28.43 -9.14
N ALA A 275 10.00 -28.24 -8.95
CA ALA A 275 9.37 -26.97 -8.62
C ALA A 275 9.68 -25.85 -9.64
N ARG A 276 9.65 -26.20 -10.93
CA ARG A 276 9.71 -25.25 -12.04
C ARG A 276 8.36 -24.60 -12.33
#